data_AF-A0A392QWE8-F1
#
_entry.id   AF-A0A392QWE8-F1
#
_cell.length_a   1.000
_cell.length_b   1.000
_cell.length_c   1.000
_cell.angle_alpha   90.00
_cell.angle_beta   90.00
_cell.angle_gamma   90.00
#
_symmetry.space_group_name_H-M   'P 1'
#
loop_
_entity.id
_entity.type
_entity.pdbx_description
1 polymer ?
#
loop_
_entity_poly.entity_id
_entity_poly.type
_entity_poly.pdbx_seq_one_letter_code
_entity_poly.pdbx_strand_id
1 'polypeptide(L)'
;PVGENKRSGEVYRLFDVGGQRNERRKWIHLFEGVTAVIFCAAISEYDQTLFEDESKNRMMETKELFEWILKQPCFEVFLLRSY
;
A
#
# COMPACT_ATOMS: atom_id res chain seq x y z
N PRO A 1 20.92 39.84 12.82
CA PRO A 1 19.61 39.15 12.69
C PRO A 1 19.49 38.50 11.31
N VAL A 2 19.77 37.20 11.23
CA VAL A 2 19.38 36.35 10.11
C VAL A 2 18.57 35.25 10.75
N GLY A 3 17.26 35.25 10.52
CA GLY A 3 16.36 34.26 11.08
C GLY A 3 16.74 32.89 10.53
N GLU A 4 17.19 32.00 11.41
CA GLU A 4 17.26 30.58 11.11
C GLU A 4 15.84 30.09 10.84
N ASN A 5 15.50 29.89 9.57
CA ASN A 5 14.38 29.04 9.18
C ASN A 5 14.76 27.59 9.53
N LYS A 6 14.69 27.24 10.82
CA LYS A 6 14.57 25.84 11.24
C LYS A 6 13.22 25.35 10.73
N ARG A 7 13.20 24.79 9.52
CA ARG A 7 12.16 23.81 9.18
C ARG A 7 12.29 22.73 10.25
N SER A 8 11.27 22.59 11.09
CA SER A 8 11.15 21.43 11.96
C SER A 8 11.38 20.20 11.09
N GLY A 9 12.45 19.44 11.36
CA GLY A 9 12.73 18.23 10.62
C GLY A 9 11.63 17.23 10.93
N GLU A 10 10.65 17.11 10.04
CA GLU A 10 9.60 16.10 10.14
C GLU A 10 10.26 14.71 10.01
N VAL A 11 10.13 13.88 11.04
CA VAL A 11 10.66 12.52 11.06
C VAL A 11 9.56 11.57 10.59
N TYR A 12 9.74 10.95 9.42
CA TYR A 12 8.84 9.93 8.91
C TYR A 12 9.37 8.53 9.23
N ARG A 13 8.46 7.62 9.60
CA ARG A 13 8.75 6.20 9.78
C ARG A 13 8.13 5.42 8.63
N LEU A 14 8.97 4.73 7.86
CA LEU A 14 8.55 3.88 6.75
C LEU A 14 8.68 2.41 7.18
N PHE A 15 7.63 1.63 6.94
CA PHE A 15 7.61 0.19 7.17
C PHE A 15 7.49 -0.50 5.82
N ASP A 16 8.46 -1.36 5.49
CA ASP A 16 8.43 -2.19 4.29
C ASP A 16 7.90 -3.58 4.62
N VAL A 17 6.99 -4.07 3.78
CA VAL A 17 6.15 -5.23 4.06
C VAL A 17 6.14 -6.12 2.81
N GLY A 18 6.36 -7.42 2.99
CA GLY A 18 6.41 -8.35 1.88
C GLY A 18 5.09 -8.37 1.10
N GLY A 19 5.16 -8.20 -0.23
CA GLY A 19 4.02 -8.21 -1.15
C GLY A 19 3.54 -9.59 -1.60
N GLN A 20 4.32 -10.64 -1.33
CA GLN A 20 4.00 -12.02 -1.67
C GLN A 20 2.75 -12.50 -0.93
N ARG A 21 1.92 -13.33 -1.58
CA ARG A 21 0.65 -13.82 -1.01
C ARG A 21 0.80 -14.40 0.39
N ASN A 22 1.84 -15.19 0.62
CA ASN A 22 2.12 -15.84 1.91
C ASN A 22 2.49 -14.86 3.04
N GLU A 23 2.95 -13.66 2.70
CA GLU A 23 3.35 -12.62 3.64
C GLU A 23 2.18 -11.69 4.00
N ARG A 24 1.14 -11.61 3.15
CA ARG A 24 -0.02 -10.72 3.34
C ARG A 24 -0.81 -10.98 4.61
N ARG A 25 -0.76 -12.20 5.17
CA ARG A 25 -1.35 -12.50 6.49
C ARG A 25 -0.78 -11.63 7.63
N LYS A 26 0.43 -11.07 7.45
CA LYS A 26 1.09 -10.19 8.42
C LYS A 26 0.57 -8.74 8.34
N TRP A 27 -0.16 -8.38 7.27
CA TRP A 27 -0.65 -7.03 7.01
C TRP A 27 -1.70 -6.52 8.01
N ILE A 28 -2.37 -7.42 8.71
CA ILE A 28 -3.42 -7.08 9.70
C ILE A 28 -2.88 -6.13 10.80
N HIS A 29 -1.61 -6.24 11.17
CA HIS A 29 -0.99 -5.38 12.20
C HIS A 29 -0.41 -4.07 11.65
N LEU A 30 -0.36 -3.92 10.32
CA LEU A 30 0.34 -2.81 9.65
C LEU A 30 -0.54 -1.58 9.46
N PHE A 31 -1.85 -1.73 9.63
CA PHE A 31 -2.82 -0.64 9.42
C PHE A 31 -3.19 0.11 10.70
N GLU A 32 -2.67 -0.29 11.87
CA GLU A 32 -2.84 0.48 13.10
C GLU A 32 -1.76 1.58 13.20
N GLY A 33 -2.18 2.84 13.16
CA GLY A 33 -1.31 3.98 13.44
C GLY A 33 -0.45 4.47 12.27
N VAL A 34 -0.68 4.00 11.04
CA VAL A 34 -0.06 4.56 9.83
C VAL A 34 -0.86 5.75 9.29
N THR A 35 -0.16 6.79 8.84
CA THR A 35 -0.78 8.00 8.26
C THR A 35 -1.15 7.82 6.79
N ALA A 36 -0.39 6.99 6.07
CA ALA A 36 -0.57 6.73 4.65
C ALA A 36 -0.01 5.35 4.28
N VAL A 37 -0.49 4.81 3.16
CA VAL A 37 0.04 3.59 2.54
C VAL A 37 0.50 3.90 1.13
N ILE A 38 1.70 3.42 0.79
CA ILE A 38 2.25 3.49 -0.55
C ILE A 38 2.11 2.12 -1.17
N PHE A 39 1.28 2.00 -2.21
CA PHE A 39 1.09 0.75 -2.95
C PHE A 39 1.89 0.79 -4.25
N CYS A 40 2.79 -0.17 -4.42
CA CYS A 40 3.63 -0.29 -5.62
C CYS A 40 3.03 -1.34 -6.58
N ALA A 41 2.77 -0.93 -7.82
CA ALA A 41 2.28 -1.81 -8.89
C ALA A 41 3.32 -1.94 -10.01
N ALA A 42 3.65 -3.17 -10.40
CA ALA A 42 4.56 -3.44 -11.50
C ALA A 42 3.82 -3.42 -12.84
N ILE A 43 3.77 -2.24 -13.48
CA ILE A 43 3.01 -2.04 -14.75
C ILE A 43 3.54 -2.93 -15.88
N SER A 44 4.83 -3.24 -15.88
CA SER A 44 5.49 -4.08 -16.89
C SER A 44 5.09 -5.56 -16.84
N GLU A 45 4.34 -6.01 -15.83
CA GLU A 45 3.95 -7.42 -15.68
C GLU A 45 2.57 -7.74 -16.28
N TYR A 46 2.09 -6.92 -17.21
CA TYR A 46 0.77 -7.07 -17.83
C TYR A 46 0.61 -8.37 -18.64
N ASP A 47 1.70 -8.96 -19.12
CA ASP A 47 1.74 -10.21 -19.90
C ASP A 47 2.30 -11.40 -19.10
N GLN A 48 2.56 -11.22 -17.81
CA GLN A 48 3.14 -12.25 -16.94
C GLN A 48 2.09 -12.91 -16.06
N THR A 49 2.34 -14.17 -15.71
CA THR A 49 1.53 -14.95 -14.75
C THR A 49 2.23 -15.05 -13.40
N LEU A 50 1.47 -15.34 -12.34
CA LEU A 50 2.04 -15.53 -11.00
C LEU A 50 2.93 -16.77 -10.97
N PHE A 51 3.97 -16.74 -10.13
CA PHE A 51 4.81 -17.92 -9.91
C PHE A 51 4.03 -19.03 -9.19
N GLU A 52 3.14 -18.64 -8.28
CA GLU A 52 2.33 -19.58 -7.50
C GLU A 52 1.09 -20.09 -8.25
N ASP A 53 0.71 -19.46 -9.37
CA ASP A 53 -0.49 -19.76 -10.14
C ASP A 53 -0.36 -19.27 -11.59
N GLU A 54 0.03 -20.18 -12.48
CA GLU A 54 0.24 -19.89 -13.91
C GLU A 54 -1.05 -19.52 -14.65
N SER A 55 -2.23 -19.76 -14.06
CA SER A 55 -3.50 -19.38 -14.67
C SER A 55 -3.88 -17.92 -14.41
N LYS A 56 -3.19 -17.24 -13.48
CA LYS A 56 -3.53 -15.90 -13.05
C LYS A 56 -2.48 -14.88 -13.49
N ASN A 57 -2.95 -13.84 -14.18
CA ASN A 57 -2.14 -12.70 -14.60
C ASN A 57 -1.70 -11.82 -13.40
N ARG A 58 -0.44 -11.36 -13.41
CA ARG A 58 0.14 -10.55 -12.31
C ARG A 58 -0.50 -9.18 -12.16
N MET A 59 -0.78 -8.49 -13.25
CA MET A 59 -1.44 -7.18 -13.21
C MET A 59 -2.87 -7.29 -12.69
N MET A 60 -3.60 -8.35 -13.07
CA MET A 60 -4.95 -8.60 -12.55
C MET A 60 -4.94 -8.91 -11.05
N GLU A 61 -4.00 -9.73 -10.57
CA GLU A 61 -3.78 -9.93 -9.13
C GLU A 61 -3.46 -8.61 -8.40
N THR A 62 -2.63 -7.76 -8.99
CA THR A 62 -2.26 -6.46 -8.41
C THR A 62 -3.48 -5.54 -8.29
N LYS A 63 -4.35 -5.53 -9.30
CA LYS A 63 -5.61 -4.77 -9.30
C LYS A 63 -6.56 -5.28 -8.21
N GLU A 64 -6.77 -6.58 -8.12
CA GLU A 64 -7.62 -7.19 -7.09
C GLU A 64 -7.11 -6.90 -5.68
N LEU A 65 -5.79 -6.97 -5.48
CA LEU A 65 -5.15 -6.64 -4.21
C LEU A 65 -5.37 -5.17 -3.84
N PHE A 66 -5.21 -4.26 -4.79
CA PHE A 66 -5.45 -2.83 -4.57
C PHE A 66 -6.90 -2.56 -4.16
N GLU A 67 -7.87 -3.15 -4.85
CA GLU A 67 -9.29 -3.04 -4.48
C GLU A 67 -9.58 -3.58 -3.08
N TRP A 68 -8.91 -4.66 -2.68
CA TRP A 68 -9.03 -5.21 -1.33
C TRP A 68 -8.43 -4.28 -0.26
N ILE A 69 -7.28 -3.65 -0.53
CA ILE A 69 -6.66 -2.68 0.38
C ILE A 69 -7.59 -1.49 0.61
N LEU A 70 -8.20 -0.96 -0.46
CA LEU A 70 -9.12 0.18 -0.36
C LEU A 70 -10.37 -0.11 0.48
N LYS A 71 -10.73 -1.38 0.66
CA LYS A 71 -11.86 -1.82 1.50
C LYS A 71 -11.47 -2.05 2.96
N GLN A 72 -10.21 -1.84 3.36
CA GLN A 72 -9.83 -2.01 4.76
C GLN A 72 -10.42 -0.87 5.62
N PRO A 73 -10.79 -1.11 6.89
CA PRO A 73 -11.42 -0.10 7.74
C PRO A 73 -10.63 1.20 7.89
N CYS A 74 -9.30 1.12 7.83
CA CYS A 74 -8.41 2.29 7.87
C CYS A 74 -8.56 3.22 6.64
N PHE A 75 -9.14 2.74 5.54
CA PHE A 75 -9.42 3.49 4.32
C PHE A 75 -10.91 3.80 4.09
N GLU A 76 -11.84 3.11 4.79
CA GLU A 76 -13.28 3.37 4.68
C GLU A 76 -13.66 4.82 5.05
N VAL A 77 -12.93 5.44 6.00
CA VAL A 77 -13.20 6.81 6.49
C VAL A 77 -13.00 7.88 5.39
N PHE A 78 -12.23 7.60 4.34
CA PHE A 78 -11.95 8.56 3.26
C PHE A 78 -13.06 8.64 2.20
N LEU A 79 -13.84 7.57 1.99
CA LEU A 79 -14.81 7.52 0.88
C LEU A 79 -16.20 8.05 1.27
N LEU A 80 -16.56 8.05 2.55
CA LEU A 80 -17.87 8.55 3.03
C LEU A 80 -17.90 10.06 3.34
N ARG A 81 -16.79 10.79 3.14
CA ARG A 81 -16.73 12.25 3.35
C ARG A 81 -16.75 13.07 2.06
N SER A 82 -16.84 12.43 0.90
CA SER A 82 -16.91 13.10 -0.41
C SER A 82 -18.27 13.01 -1.10
N TYR A 83 -19.31 12.56 -0.37
CA TYR A 83 -20.71 12.61 -0.81
C TYR A 83 -21.58 13.25 0.28
#